data_AF-A0A1L5KYF1-F1
#
_entry.id   AF-A0A1L5KYF1-F1
#
_cell.length_a   1.000
_cell.length_b   1.000
_cell.length_c   1.000
_cell.angle_alpha   90.00
_cell.angle_beta   90.00
_cell.angle_gamma   90.00
#
_symmetry.space_group_name_H-M   'P 1'
#
loop_
_entity.id
_entity.type
_entity.pdbx_description
1 polymer ?
#
loop_
_entity_poly.entity_id
_entity_poly.type
_entity_poly.pdbx_seq_one_letter_code
_entity_poly.pdbx_strand_id
1 'polypeptide(L)' 'MRDGSRVLITQSAFSGIGGSEVQAFELAQYLRKQGCQVTLFAWMCGSPMSDILQENGFRVLTPESEESSALSLSDFD' A
#
# COMPACT_ATOMS: atom_id res chain seq x y z
N MET A 1 16.58 1.97 -3.38
CA MET A 1 15.95 3.25 -2.99
C MET A 1 16.71 3.83 -1.81
N ARG A 2 16.59 5.13 -1.53
CA ARG A 2 17.25 5.71 -0.35
C ARG A 2 16.42 5.40 0.89
N ASP A 3 17.09 5.25 2.02
CA ASP A 3 16.43 5.19 3.32
C ASP A 3 15.56 6.44 3.51
N GLY A 4 14.34 6.25 4.02
CA GLY A 4 13.34 7.31 4.17
C GLY A 4 12.56 7.70 2.91
N SER A 5 12.83 7.10 1.73
CA SER A 5 12.06 7.43 0.53
C SER A 5 10.57 7.12 0.68
N ARG A 6 9.71 8.02 0.18
CA ARG A 6 8.23 7.91 0.24
C ARG A 6 7.70 7.26 -1.02
N VAL A 7 7.11 6.07 -0.89
CA VAL A 7 6.69 5.24 -2.03
C VAL A 7 5.19 5.03 -2.01
N LEU A 8 4.55 5.32 -3.14
CA LEU A 8 3.18 4.93 -3.42
C LEU A 8 3.16 3.63 -4.23
N ILE A 9 2.53 2.59 -3.70
CA ILE A 9 2.18 1.39 -4.48
C ILE A 9 0.68 1.45 -4.77
N THR A 10 0.33 1.41 -6.05
CA THR A 10 -1.07 1.32 -6.48
C THR A 10 -1.38 -0.10 -6.91
N GLN A 11 -2.49 -0.62 -6.42
CA GLN A 11 -3.02 -1.92 -6.79
C GLN A 11 -4.53 -1.80 -6.95
N SER A 12 -5.13 -2.45 -7.94
CA SER A 12 -6.56 -2.24 -8.23
C SER A 12 -7.46 -2.69 -7.07
N ALA A 13 -7.16 -3.85 -6.48
CA ALA A 13 -7.89 -4.40 -5.36
C ALA A 13 -6.99 -5.19 -4.40
N PHE A 14 -7.30 -5.12 -3.11
CA PHE A 14 -6.79 -6.00 -2.07
C PHE A 14 -7.96 -6.75 -1.42
N SER A 15 -8.65 -7.61 -2.18
CA SER A 15 -9.85 -8.31 -1.72
C SER A 15 -9.73 -9.84 -1.71
N GLY A 16 -8.62 -10.39 -2.20
CA GLY A 16 -8.40 -11.83 -2.36
C GLY A 16 -6.91 -12.16 -2.42
N ILE A 17 -6.56 -13.44 -2.26
CA ILE A 17 -5.16 -13.89 -2.36
C ILE A 17 -4.84 -14.21 -3.83
N GLY A 18 -4.71 -13.17 -4.63
CA GLY A 18 -4.29 -13.25 -6.03
C GLY A 18 -2.79 -12.94 -6.19
N GLY A 19 -2.23 -13.34 -7.33
CA GLY A 19 -0.80 -13.14 -7.61
C GLY A 19 -0.40 -11.65 -7.60
N SER A 20 -1.25 -10.77 -8.10
CA SER A 20 -0.99 -9.32 -8.10
C SER A 20 -1.01 -8.71 -6.70
N GLU A 21 -1.95 -9.14 -5.85
CA GLU A 21 -2.10 -8.69 -4.47
C GLU A 21 -0.91 -9.13 -3.63
N VAL A 22 -0.50 -10.39 -3.79
CA VAL A 22 0.70 -10.93 -3.15
C VAL A 22 1.96 -10.19 -3.61
N GLN A 23 2.11 -9.93 -4.91
CA GLN A 23 3.25 -9.16 -5.42
C GLN A 23 3.32 -7.74 -4.85
N ALA A 24 2.18 -7.04 -4.80
CA ALA A 24 2.13 -5.70 -4.23
C ALA A 24 2.47 -5.70 -2.72
N PHE A 25 1.96 -6.70 -1.98
CA PHE A 25 2.27 -6.88 -0.57
C PHE A 25 3.74 -7.20 -0.29
N GLU A 26 4.31 -8.17 -1.01
CA GLU A 26 5.73 -8.56 -0.87
C GLU A 26 6.66 -7.41 -1.25
N LEU A 27 6.32 -6.64 -2.29
CA LEU A 27 7.06 -5.43 -2.65
C LEU A 27 7.00 -4.39 -1.53
N ALA A 28 5.83 -4.16 -0.95
CA ALA A 28 5.66 -3.24 0.17
C ALA A 28 6.52 -3.65 1.39
N GLN A 29 6.52 -4.94 1.71
CA GLN A 29 7.37 -5.50 2.77
C GLN A 29 8.85 -5.32 2.48
N TYR A 30 9.27 -5.62 1.25
CA TYR A 30 10.66 -5.45 0.82
C TYR A 30 11.11 -3.99 0.96
N LEU A 31 10.34 -3.03 0.44
CA LEU A 31 10.68 -1.61 0.50
C LEU A 31 10.71 -1.07 1.92
N ARG A 32 9.77 -1.49 2.78
CA ARG A 32 9.80 -1.12 4.20
C ARG A 32 11.04 -1.67 4.90
N LYS A 33 11.49 -2.89 4.58
CA LYS A 33 12.77 -3.46 5.08
C LYS A 33 14.00 -2.68 4.59
N GLN A 34 13.91 -1.98 3.46
CA GLN A 34 14.94 -1.06 2.97
C GLN A 34 14.86 0.35 3.58
N GLY A 35 13.95 0.58 4.55
CA GLY A 35 13.78 1.87 5.22
C GLY A 35 12.84 2.85 4.50
N CYS A 36 12.15 2.41 3.45
CA CYS A 36 11.18 3.27 2.75
C CYS A 36 9.89 3.45 3.58
N GLN A 37 9.24 4.61 3.42
CA GLN A 37 7.89 4.88 3.89
C GLN A 37 6.91 4.48 2.80
N VAL A 38 6.17 3.39 3.01
CA VAL A 38 5.29 2.82 1.97
C VAL A 38 3.83 3.18 2.26
N THR A 39 3.17 3.77 1.27
CA THR A 39 1.72 3.97 1.23
C THR A 39 1.13 3.05 0.18
N LEU A 40 0.09 2.29 0.57
CA LEU A 40 -0.67 1.46 -0.36
C LEU A 40 -1.96 2.20 -0.73
N PHE A 41 -2.30 2.19 -2.01
CA PHE A 41 -3.60 2.66 -2.50
C PHE A 41 -4.30 1.56 -3.29
N ALA A 42 -5.59 1.37 -3.03
CA ALA A 42 -6.43 0.50 -3.84
C ALA A 42 -7.87 1.02 -3.96
N TRP A 43 -8.53 0.71 -5.07
CA TRP A 43 -9.94 1.07 -5.28
C TRP A 43 -10.87 0.27 -4.36
N MET A 44 -10.49 -0.98 -4.06
CA MET A 44 -11.24 -1.87 -3.18
C MET A 44 -10.27 -2.58 -2.23
N CYS A 45 -10.63 -2.68 -0.96
CA CYS A 45 -9.88 -3.40 0.06
C CYS A 45 -10.86 -4.25 0.87
N GLY A 46 -10.57 -5.54 1.03
CA GLY A 46 -11.45 -6.48 1.70
C GLY A 46 -10.73 -7.76 2.13
N SER A 47 -11.41 -8.53 2.97
CA SER A 47 -10.86 -9.78 3.51
C SER A 47 -10.73 -10.83 2.40
N PRO A 48 -9.64 -11.63 2.37
CA PRO A 48 -8.61 -11.77 3.40
C PRO A 48 -7.41 -10.81 3.32
N MET A 49 -7.21 -10.11 2.22
CA MET A 49 -5.98 -9.30 2.05
C MET A 49 -5.98 -8.04 2.94
N SER A 50 -7.13 -7.42 3.18
CA SER A 50 -7.23 -6.32 4.15
C SER A 50 -6.68 -6.73 5.52
N ASP A 51 -7.03 -7.94 5.95
CA ASP A 51 -6.69 -8.44 7.28
C ASP A 51 -5.18 -8.71 7.37
N ILE A 52 -4.63 -9.38 6.35
CA ILE A 52 -3.18 -9.62 6.23
C ILE A 52 -2.40 -8.29 6.23
N LEU A 53 -2.85 -7.30 5.47
CA LEU A 53 -2.21 -5.99 5.41
C LEU A 53 -2.25 -5.27 6.76
N GLN A 54 -3.40 -5.28 7.42
CA GLN A 54 -3.58 -4.68 8.74
C GLN A 54 -2.74 -5.38 9.81
N GLU A 55 -2.71 -6.71 9.85
CA GLU A 55 -1.87 -7.50 10.76
C GLU A 55 -0.37 -7.19 10.57
N ASN A 56 0.03 -6.85 9.35
CA ASN A 56 1.40 -6.45 9.02
C ASN A 56 1.66 -4.95 9.18
N GLY A 57 0.71 -4.19 9.71
CA GLY A 57 0.84 -2.75 9.96
C GLY A 57 0.86 -1.91 8.68
N PHE A 58 0.32 -2.41 7.57
CA PHE A 58 0.11 -1.61 6.38
C PHE A 58 -1.25 -0.93 6.44
N ARG A 59 -1.24 0.37 6.17
CA ARG A 59 -2.45 1.15 5.94
C ARG A 59 -2.70 1.21 4.44
N VAL A 60 -3.90 0.84 4.02
CA VAL A 60 -4.36 0.97 2.64
C VAL A 60 -5.29 2.16 2.55
N LEU A 61 -5.00 3.07 1.64
CA LEU A 61 -5.88 4.16 1.28
C LEU A 61 -6.82 3.70 0.17
N THR A 62 -8.08 4.10 0.30
CA THR A 62 -9.14 3.90 -0.68
C THR A 62 -9.68 5.25 -1.15
N PRO A 63 -10.45 5.32 -2.24
CA PRO A 63 -11.10 6.57 -2.65
C PRO A 63 -11.97 7.22 -1.55
N GLU A 64 -12.46 6.40 -0.61
CA GLU A 64 -13.30 6.82 0.51
C GLU A 64 -12.48 7.29 1.73
N SER A 65 -11.16 7.08 1.72
CA SER A 65 -10.28 7.59 2.78
C SER A 65 -10.17 9.10 2.69
N GLU A 66 -10.42 9.82 3.78
CA GLU A 66 -10.39 11.29 3.81
C GLU A 66 -9.08 11.86 3.26
N GLU A 67 -7.96 11.23 3.60
CA GLU A 67 -6.62 11.66 3.18
C GLU A 67 -6.36 11.45 1.69
N SER A 68 -7.08 10.55 1.02
CA SER A 68 -6.89 10.29 -0.43
C SER A 68 -7.16 11.53 -1.27
N SER A 69 -8.08 12.39 -0.82
CA SER A 69 -8.39 13.67 -1.48
C SER A 69 -7.29 14.72 -1.32
N ALA A 70 -6.41 14.55 -0.32
CA ALA A 70 -5.33 15.46 0.00
C ALA A 70 -3.98 15.02 -0.60
N LEU A 71 -3.88 13.80 -1.13
CA LEU A 71 -2.65 13.27 -1.71
C LEU A 71 -2.28 13.99 -3.02
N SER A 72 -1.01 14.35 -3.13
CA SER A 72 -0.37 14.91 -4.31
C SER A 72 0.75 14.00 -4.80
N LEU A 73 1.07 14.06 -6.09
CA LEU A 73 2.25 13.39 -6.66
C LEU A 73 3.55 13.82 -5.98
N SER A 74 3.61 15.04 -5.42
CA SER A 74 4.78 15.55 -4.69
C SER A 74 5.00 14.88 -3.32
N ASP A 75 4.02 14.11 -2.84
CA ASP A 75 4.11 13.42 -1.54
C ASP A 75 4.95 12.15 -1.61
N PHE A 76 5.36 11.76 -2.82
CA PHE A 76 6.14 10.56 -3.11
C PHE A 76 7.39 10.92 -3.93
N ASP A 77 8.40 10.05 -3.86
CA ASP A 77 9.70 10.26 -4.50
C ASP A 77 9.85 9.48 -5.82
#